data_AF-A0A8X6QX20-F1
#
_entry.id   AF-A0A8X6QX20-F1
#
_cell.length_a   1.000
_cell.length_b   1.000
_cell.length_c   1.000
_cell.angle_alpha   90.00
_cell.angle_beta   90.00
_cell.angle_gamma   90.00
#
_symmetry.space_group_name_H-M   'P 1'
#
loop_
_entity.id
_entity.type
_entity.pdbx_description
1 polymer ?
#
loop_
_entity_poly.entity_id
_entity_poly.type
_entity_poly.pdbx_seq_one_letter_code
_entity_poly.pdbx_strand_id
1 'polypeptide(L)'
;MYVNYQIVYFVTKFREDTHYQIHNSLNVPEKLKQHFIFIIDIFWELAAAVMCCIGEAFVGYYYCVCICLKSCISKFVSKSETLISQGDYQSILSIHEDISQVMAIANEFLSYPAFINVLCNMGALFGFSYGVVFYASDDHNIYFMMLHGIIQSLMSLFLLMIPSAGCNRALNLAQETINSLPGWLPQHRKALKMYIRQRHSKTFPLTLWNIYVIEESLLISAFGTLLTYGFLLGSIKIAKE
;
A
#
# COMPACT_ATOMS: atom_id res chain seq x y z
N MET A 1 5.10 -3.37 -12.41
CA MET A 1 5.50 -2.36 -11.41
C MET A 1 6.21 -3.11 -10.27
N TYR A 2 7.44 -3.57 -10.51
CA TYR A 2 8.31 -4.39 -9.64
C TYR A 2 9.55 -3.56 -9.22
N VAL A 3 9.33 -2.28 -8.95
CA VAL A 3 9.98 -1.21 -9.74
C VAL A 3 10.77 -0.19 -8.90
N ASN A 4 11.01 -0.39 -7.61
CA ASN A 4 11.85 0.57 -6.85
C ASN A 4 13.24 0.03 -6.50
N TYR A 5 13.37 -1.16 -5.89
CA TYR A 5 14.71 -1.65 -5.53
C TYR A 5 15.46 -2.32 -6.68
N GLN A 6 14.76 -3.16 -7.46
CA GLN A 6 15.35 -3.67 -8.70
C GLN A 6 15.57 -2.55 -9.70
N ILE A 7 14.70 -1.55 -9.80
CA ILE A 7 15.04 -0.37 -10.61
C ILE A 7 16.26 0.29 -10.05
N VAL A 8 16.34 0.79 -8.81
CA VAL A 8 17.56 1.48 -8.34
C VAL A 8 18.83 0.65 -8.54
N TYR A 9 18.82 -0.66 -8.25
CA TYR A 9 19.98 -1.53 -8.51
C TYR A 9 20.28 -1.73 -10.01
N PHE A 10 19.28 -2.05 -10.83
CA PHE A 10 19.44 -2.25 -12.28
C PHE A 10 19.72 -0.91 -12.98
N VAL A 11 19.19 0.20 -12.48
CA VAL A 11 19.42 1.60 -12.86
C VAL A 11 20.84 1.97 -12.57
N THR A 12 21.35 1.66 -11.37
CA THR A 12 22.74 1.98 -11.01
C THR A 12 23.69 1.12 -11.81
N LYS A 13 23.41 -0.18 -11.94
CA LYS A 13 24.25 -1.12 -12.69
C LYS A 13 24.21 -0.92 -14.21
N PHE A 14 23.05 -0.58 -14.76
CA PHE A 14 22.88 -0.21 -16.18
C PHE A 14 23.46 1.17 -16.45
N ARG A 15 23.38 2.11 -15.50
CA ARG A 15 24.09 3.40 -15.56
C ARG A 15 25.60 3.17 -15.61
N GLU A 16 26.14 2.35 -14.71
CA GLU A 16 27.56 1.98 -14.70
C GLU A 16 27.99 1.31 -16.01
N ASP A 17 27.21 0.36 -16.53
CA ASP A 17 27.51 -0.33 -17.79
C ASP A 17 27.41 0.62 -19.00
N THR A 18 26.42 1.53 -19.00
CA THR A 18 26.26 2.55 -20.05
C THR A 18 27.39 3.58 -20.00
N HIS A 19 27.79 4.01 -18.80
CA HIS A 19 28.94 4.90 -18.60
C HIS A 19 30.23 4.22 -19.10
N TYR A 20 30.43 2.95 -18.76
CA TYR A 20 31.56 2.15 -19.21
C TYR A 20 31.61 2.01 -20.73
N GLN A 21 30.47 1.71 -21.37
CA GLN A 21 30.37 1.60 -22.83
C GLN A 21 30.64 2.93 -23.54
N ILE A 22 30.15 4.05 -23.02
CA ILE A 22 30.37 5.39 -23.59
C ILE A 22 31.83 5.82 -23.43
N HIS A 23 32.42 5.56 -22.26
CA HIS A 23 33.82 5.88 -21.99
C HIS A 23 34.77 5.13 -22.94
N ASN A 24 34.47 3.86 -23.20
CA ASN A 24 35.29 2.99 -24.05
C ASN A 24 34.92 3.02 -25.54
N SER A 25 33.91 3.81 -25.94
CA SER A 25 33.53 3.94 -27.34
C SER A 25 34.58 4.72 -28.13
N LEU A 26 35.10 4.10 -29.19
CA LEU A 26 36.01 4.72 -30.17
C LEU A 26 35.27 5.68 -31.12
N ASN A 27 33.94 5.57 -31.19
CA ASN A 27 33.11 6.30 -32.16
C ASN A 27 32.62 7.65 -31.61
N VAL A 28 32.84 7.96 -30.34
CA VAL A 28 32.39 9.21 -29.70
C VAL A 28 33.61 10.07 -29.39
N PRO A 29 33.66 11.33 -29.87
CA PRO A 29 34.74 12.25 -29.53
C PRO A 29 34.82 12.50 -28.02
N GLU A 30 36.02 12.57 -27.46
CA GLU A 30 36.26 12.66 -26.01
C GLU A 30 35.53 13.83 -25.34
N LYS A 31 35.46 14.98 -26.04
CA LYS A 31 34.75 16.17 -25.58
C LYS A 31 33.23 15.98 -25.47
N LEU A 32 32.66 15.07 -26.27
CA LEU A 32 31.23 14.75 -26.29
C LEU A 32 30.87 13.65 -25.29
N LYS A 33 31.80 12.76 -24.93
CA LYS A 33 31.54 11.67 -23.96
C LYS A 33 31.03 12.20 -22.62
N GLN A 34 31.69 13.22 -22.07
CA GLN A 34 31.25 13.85 -20.81
C GLN A 34 29.84 14.47 -20.91
N HIS A 35 29.50 15.05 -22.06
CA HIS A 35 28.16 15.63 -22.27
C HIS A 35 27.10 14.53 -22.38
N PHE A 36 27.39 13.42 -23.07
CA PHE A 36 26.47 12.28 -23.16
C PHE A 36 26.22 11.62 -21.81
N ILE A 37 27.28 11.41 -21.01
CA ILE A 37 27.16 10.87 -19.65
C ILE A 37 26.25 11.77 -18.81
N PHE A 38 26.49 13.08 -18.83
CA PHE A 38 25.68 14.05 -18.09
C PHE A 38 24.20 14.06 -18.52
N ILE A 39 23.92 14.00 -19.83
CA ILE A 39 22.54 13.95 -20.35
C ILE A 39 21.83 12.67 -19.90
N ILE A 40 22.52 11.53 -19.95
CA ILE A 40 21.97 10.24 -19.51
C ILE A 40 21.67 10.28 -18.01
N ASP A 41 22.58 10.81 -17.20
CA ASP A 41 22.37 10.95 -15.75
C ASP A 41 21.14 11.82 -15.45
N ILE A 42 20.99 12.97 -16.12
CA ILE A 42 19.80 13.82 -15.97
C ILE A 42 18.52 13.06 -16.33
N PHE A 43 18.50 12.35 -17.47
CA PHE A 43 17.32 11.62 -17.91
C PHE A 43 16.93 10.53 -16.90
N TRP A 44 17.92 9.86 -16.33
CA TRP A 44 17.72 8.79 -15.36
C TRP A 44 17.20 9.30 -14.02
N GLU A 45 17.77 10.39 -13.51
CA GLU A 45 17.27 11.07 -12.30
C GLU A 45 15.85 11.61 -12.51
N LEU A 46 15.55 12.16 -13.69
CA LEU A 46 14.20 12.61 -14.03
C LEU A 46 13.21 11.44 -14.07
N ALA A 47 13.59 10.32 -14.67
CA ALA A 47 12.74 9.12 -14.72
C ALA A 47 12.49 8.57 -13.30
N ALA A 48 13.51 8.52 -12.45
CA ALA A 48 13.37 8.11 -11.05
C ALA A 48 12.43 9.05 -10.28
N ALA A 49 12.61 10.37 -10.43
CA ALA A 49 11.75 11.37 -9.80
C ALA A 49 10.28 11.23 -10.23
N VAL A 50 10.03 11.05 -11.53
CA VAL A 50 8.66 10.84 -12.06
C VAL A 50 8.03 9.58 -11.47
N MET A 51 8.77 8.47 -11.39
CA MET A 51 8.27 7.23 -10.81
C MET A 51 7.95 7.37 -9.32
N CYS A 52 8.79 8.09 -8.57
CA CYS A 52 8.52 8.45 -7.17
C CYS A 52 7.25 9.30 -7.05
N CYS A 53 7.09 10.34 -7.88
CA CYS A 53 5.91 11.19 -7.86
C CYS A 53 4.62 10.41 -8.14
N ILE A 54 4.64 9.47 -9.10
CA ILE A 54 3.49 8.61 -9.39
C ILE A 54 3.14 7.71 -8.20
N GLY A 55 4.15 7.12 -7.55
CA GLY A 55 3.96 6.29 -6.37
C GLY A 55 3.32 7.06 -5.21
N GLU A 56 3.87 8.24 -4.89
CA GLU A 56 3.36 9.08 -3.81
C GLU A 56 1.97 9.64 -4.11
N ALA A 57 1.71 10.04 -5.36
CA ALA A 57 0.37 10.46 -5.78
C ALA A 57 -0.64 9.32 -5.62
N PHE A 58 -0.27 8.09 -5.95
CA PHE A 58 -1.11 6.92 -5.72
C PHE A 58 -1.37 6.68 -4.23
N VAL A 59 -0.34 6.74 -3.38
CA VAL A 59 -0.49 6.57 -1.92
C VAL A 59 -1.46 7.61 -1.35
N GLY A 60 -1.31 8.88 -1.74
CA GLY A 60 -2.22 9.95 -1.33
C GLY A 60 -3.66 9.74 -1.81
N TYR A 61 -3.83 9.33 -3.06
CA TYR A 61 -5.14 9.00 -3.62
C TYR A 61 -5.79 7.82 -2.89
N TYR A 62 -5.04 6.74 -2.68
CA TYR A 62 -5.50 5.54 -1.97
C TYR A 62 -5.94 5.88 -0.54
N TYR A 63 -5.12 6.65 0.18
CA TYR A 63 -5.43 7.15 1.53
C TYR A 63 -6.76 7.93 1.54
N CYS A 64 -6.94 8.85 0.60
CA CYS A 64 -8.15 9.65 0.48
C CYS A 64 -9.39 8.76 0.23
N VAL A 65 -9.31 7.83 -0.71
CA VAL A 65 -10.40 6.89 -1.00
C VAL A 65 -10.76 6.05 0.23
N CYS A 66 -9.78 5.47 0.92
CA CYS A 66 -10.03 4.69 2.13
C CYS A 66 -10.69 5.51 3.24
N ILE A 67 -10.30 6.77 3.41
CA ILE A 67 -10.96 7.66 4.38
C ILE A 67 -12.40 7.95 3.97
N CYS A 68 -12.64 8.29 2.71
CA CYS A 68 -14.00 8.55 2.21
C CYS A 68 -14.90 7.32 2.40
N LEU A 69 -14.41 6.13 2.07
CA LEU A 69 -15.13 4.87 2.26
C LEU A 69 -15.41 4.61 3.73
N LYS A 70 -14.39 4.73 4.60
CA LYS A 70 -14.55 4.58 6.05
C LYS A 70 -15.62 5.53 6.59
N SER A 71 -15.56 6.82 6.25
CA SER A 71 -16.53 7.82 6.68
C SER A 71 -17.94 7.52 6.18
N CYS A 72 -18.08 7.06 4.94
CA CYS A 72 -19.36 6.63 4.37
C CYS A 72 -19.96 5.46 5.17
N ILE A 73 -19.15 4.42 5.41
CA ILE A 73 -19.57 3.23 6.14
C ILE A 73 -19.91 3.56 7.59
N SER A 74 -19.08 4.32 8.29
CA SER A 74 -19.35 4.73 9.67
C SER A 74 -20.65 5.54 9.80
N LYS A 75 -20.95 6.40 8.81
CA LYS A 75 -22.22 7.14 8.75
C LYS A 75 -23.42 6.23 8.49
N PHE A 76 -23.24 5.18 7.69
CA PHE A 76 -24.26 4.15 7.51
C PHE A 76 -24.53 3.42 8.83
N VAL A 77 -23.49 2.95 9.53
CA VAL A 77 -23.63 2.26 10.83
C VAL A 77 -24.41 3.13 11.81
N SER A 78 -24.03 4.40 12.00
CA SER A 78 -24.73 5.29 12.94
C SER A 78 -26.17 5.58 12.54
N LYS A 79 -26.46 5.74 11.24
CA LYS A 79 -27.82 5.99 10.75
C LYS A 79 -28.68 4.72 10.79
N SER A 80 -28.08 3.54 10.64
CA SER A 80 -28.80 2.28 10.63
C SER A 80 -29.53 2.02 11.95
N GLU A 81 -28.96 2.40 13.09
CA GLU A 81 -29.63 2.28 14.40
C GLU A 81 -30.96 3.06 14.44
N THR A 82 -30.98 4.26 13.87
CA THR A 82 -32.21 5.08 13.76
C THR A 82 -33.21 4.52 12.76
N LEU A 83 -32.74 3.88 11.68
CA LEU A 83 -33.62 3.27 10.69
C LEU A 83 -34.23 1.95 11.19
N ILE A 84 -33.49 1.21 12.03
CA ILE A 84 -33.99 -0.01 12.69
C ILE A 84 -35.16 0.33 13.61
N SER A 85 -35.09 1.43 14.37
CA SER A 85 -36.21 1.85 15.23
C SER A 85 -37.43 2.32 14.45
N GLN A 86 -37.24 2.82 13.23
CA GLN A 86 -38.30 3.19 12.30
C GLN A 86 -38.87 2.02 11.49
N GLY A 87 -38.26 0.83 11.58
CA GLY A 87 -38.70 -0.37 10.85
C GLY A 87 -38.42 -0.35 9.34
N ASP A 88 -37.58 0.58 8.85
CA ASP A 88 -37.27 0.72 7.43
C ASP A 88 -36.09 -0.18 7.02
N TYR A 89 -36.35 -1.48 7.02
CA TYR A 89 -35.35 -2.50 6.70
C TYR A 89 -34.95 -2.51 5.21
N GLN A 90 -35.84 -2.07 4.32
CA GLN A 90 -35.58 -2.09 2.88
C GLN A 90 -34.54 -1.02 2.51
N SER A 91 -34.63 0.16 3.10
CA SER A 91 -33.62 1.22 2.91
C SER A 91 -32.25 0.80 3.46
N ILE A 92 -32.19 0.13 4.62
CA ILE A 92 -30.92 -0.35 5.19
C ILE A 92 -30.23 -1.34 4.24
N LEU A 93 -30.98 -2.31 3.71
CA LEU A 93 -30.43 -3.33 2.82
C LEU A 93 -29.99 -2.72 1.48
N SER A 94 -30.76 -1.78 0.93
CA SER A 94 -30.39 -1.07 -0.30
C SER A 94 -29.09 -0.29 -0.14
N ILE A 95 -28.94 0.49 0.94
CA ILE A 95 -27.73 1.28 1.18
C ILE A 95 -26.52 0.37 1.40
N HIS A 96 -26.69 -0.77 2.07
CA HIS A 96 -25.60 -1.74 2.22
C HIS A 96 -25.17 -2.37 0.90
N GLU A 97 -26.11 -2.67 0.02
CA GLU A 97 -25.80 -3.22 -1.30
C GLU A 97 -25.00 -2.21 -2.12
N ASP A 98 -25.39 -0.93 -2.09
CA ASP A 98 -24.65 0.17 -2.73
C ASP A 98 -23.22 0.31 -2.16
N ILE A 99 -23.07 0.29 -0.82
CA ILE A 99 -21.75 0.36 -0.15
C ILE A 99 -20.89 -0.83 -0.55
N SER A 100 -21.47 -2.03 -0.53
CA SER A 100 -20.79 -3.28 -0.92
C SER A 100 -20.31 -3.24 -2.37
N GLN A 101 -21.12 -2.69 -3.28
CA GLN A 101 -20.75 -2.54 -4.68
C GLN A 101 -19.62 -1.52 -4.88
N VAL A 102 -19.71 -0.36 -4.21
CA VAL A 102 -18.63 0.65 -4.26
C VAL A 102 -17.32 0.10 -3.70
N MET A 103 -17.37 -0.66 -2.60
CA MET A 103 -16.20 -1.33 -2.04
C MET A 103 -15.60 -2.36 -3.00
N ALA A 104 -16.43 -3.14 -3.70
CA ALA A 104 -15.97 -4.10 -4.69
C ALA A 104 -15.23 -3.42 -5.85
N ILE A 105 -15.79 -2.34 -6.39
CA ILE A 105 -15.16 -1.53 -7.46
C ILE A 105 -13.84 -0.93 -6.99
N ALA A 106 -13.84 -0.36 -5.78
CA ALA A 106 -12.63 0.20 -5.18
C ALA A 106 -11.54 -0.85 -5.01
N ASN A 107 -11.88 -2.04 -4.49
CA ASN A 107 -10.93 -3.14 -4.35
C ASN A 107 -10.41 -3.61 -5.71
N GLU A 108 -11.27 -3.80 -6.72
CA GLU A 108 -10.86 -4.24 -8.05
C GLU A 108 -9.81 -3.31 -8.67
N PHE A 109 -10.00 -1.99 -8.54
CA PHE A 109 -9.09 -0.99 -9.09
C PHE A 109 -7.82 -0.79 -8.26
N LEU A 110 -7.94 -0.78 -6.93
CA LEU A 110 -6.86 -0.36 -6.03
C LEU A 110 -6.01 -1.50 -5.49
N SER A 111 -6.53 -2.72 -5.46
CA SER A 111 -5.90 -3.85 -4.76
C SER A 111 -4.53 -4.22 -5.33
N TYR A 112 -4.40 -4.29 -6.65
CA TYR A 112 -3.12 -4.58 -7.32
C TYR A 112 -2.11 -3.44 -7.13
N PRO A 113 -2.43 -2.17 -7.44
CA PRO A 113 -1.52 -1.06 -7.21
C PRO A 113 -1.09 -0.91 -5.74
N ALA A 114 -1.99 -1.15 -4.79
CA ALA A 114 -1.67 -1.14 -3.36
C ALA A 114 -0.68 -2.24 -2.99
N PHE A 115 -0.91 -3.48 -3.46
CA PHE A 115 0.03 -4.59 -3.25
C PHE A 115 1.44 -4.26 -3.76
N ILE A 116 1.51 -3.74 -4.97
CA ILE A 116 2.79 -3.36 -5.57
C ILE A 116 3.49 -2.27 -4.75
N ASN A 117 2.76 -1.24 -4.32
CA ASN A 117 3.34 -0.18 -3.51
C ASN A 117 3.83 -0.71 -2.16
N VAL A 118 3.08 -1.60 -1.51
CA VAL A 118 3.53 -2.25 -0.28
C VAL A 118 4.84 -3.03 -0.53
N LEU A 119 4.89 -3.85 -1.58
CA LEU A 119 6.08 -4.62 -1.92
C LEU A 119 7.29 -3.70 -2.21
N CYS A 120 7.08 -2.62 -2.96
CA CYS A 120 8.12 -1.65 -3.29
C CYS A 120 8.67 -0.95 -2.03
N ASN A 121 7.78 -0.52 -1.12
CA ASN A 121 8.19 0.14 0.12
C ASN A 121 8.88 -0.83 1.09
N MET A 122 8.45 -2.09 1.17
CA MET A 122 9.16 -3.11 1.96
C MET A 122 10.56 -3.38 1.40
N GLY A 123 10.70 -3.48 0.07
CA GLY A 123 12.00 -3.64 -0.58
C GLY A 123 12.91 -2.43 -0.38
N ALA A 124 12.36 -1.22 -0.48
CA ALA A 124 13.08 0.03 -0.21
C ALA A 124 13.56 0.11 1.24
N LEU A 125 12.71 -0.26 2.21
CA LEU A 125 13.09 -0.31 3.62
C LEU A 125 14.28 -1.23 3.85
N PHE A 126 14.22 -2.45 3.31
CA PHE A 126 15.32 -3.41 3.43
C PHE A 126 16.60 -2.85 2.79
N GLY A 127 16.47 -2.28 1.60
CA GLY A 127 17.56 -1.67 0.85
C GLY A 127 18.26 -0.54 1.58
N PHE A 128 17.51 0.47 2.01
CA PHE A 128 18.06 1.61 2.74
C PHE A 128 18.63 1.19 4.10
N SER A 129 17.98 0.27 4.82
CA SER A 129 18.50 -0.25 6.09
C SER A 129 19.83 -1.00 5.90
N TYR A 130 19.93 -1.82 4.86
CA TYR A 130 21.20 -2.45 4.46
C TYR A 130 22.26 -1.40 4.13
N GLY A 131 21.88 -0.37 3.36
CA GLY A 131 22.70 0.79 3.04
C GLY A 131 23.32 1.45 4.27
N VAL A 132 22.48 1.76 5.28
CA VAL A 132 22.91 2.36 6.54
C VAL A 132 23.92 1.48 7.28
N VAL A 133 23.66 0.17 7.36
CA VAL A 133 24.49 -0.75 8.15
C VAL A 133 25.88 -0.93 7.54
N PHE A 134 25.98 -1.02 6.20
CA PHE A 134 27.21 -1.42 5.51
C PHE A 134 27.96 -0.30 4.78
N TYR A 135 27.32 0.80 4.41
CA TYR A 135 27.93 1.83 3.55
C TYR A 135 27.93 3.24 4.14
N ALA A 136 27.17 3.50 5.20
CA ALA A 136 26.96 4.86 5.68
C ALA A 136 27.98 5.34 6.73
N SER A 137 29.11 4.64 6.90
CA SER A 137 30.14 5.01 7.89
C SER A 137 30.98 6.22 7.48
N ASP A 138 31.07 6.53 6.18
CA ASP A 138 32.11 7.44 5.67
C ASP A 138 31.56 8.75 5.07
N ASP A 139 30.26 8.82 4.73
CA ASP A 139 29.62 10.02 4.13
C ASP A 139 28.29 10.37 4.81
N HIS A 140 28.24 11.56 5.42
CA HIS A 140 27.08 12.09 6.12
C HIS A 140 25.87 12.32 5.19
N ASN A 141 26.09 12.69 3.92
CA ASN A 141 25.02 12.94 2.97
C ASN A 141 24.34 11.63 2.57
N ILE A 142 25.14 10.58 2.35
CA ILE A 142 24.63 9.24 2.05
C ILE A 142 23.83 8.71 3.25
N TYR A 143 24.35 8.87 4.47
CA TYR A 143 23.62 8.47 5.68
C TYR A 143 22.25 9.17 5.79
N PHE A 144 22.22 10.50 5.61
CA PHE A 144 20.98 11.27 5.69
C PHE A 144 19.97 10.87 4.59
N MET A 145 20.44 10.65 3.37
CA MET A 145 19.61 10.17 2.25
C MET A 145 18.99 8.80 2.57
N MET A 146 19.78 7.86 3.11
CA MET A 146 19.29 6.52 3.47
C MET A 146 18.26 6.59 4.60
N LEU A 147 18.50 7.40 5.65
CA LEU A 147 17.52 7.62 6.71
C LEU A 147 16.21 8.23 6.19
N HIS A 148 16.31 9.21 5.29
CA HIS A 148 15.14 9.81 4.66
C HIS A 148 14.32 8.75 3.89
N GLY A 149 14.99 7.90 3.10
CA GLY A 149 14.37 6.79 2.39
C GLY A 149 13.67 5.78 3.31
N ILE A 150 14.25 5.48 4.48
CA ILE A 150 13.62 4.64 5.50
C ILE A 150 12.33 5.30 6.03
N ILE A 151 12.41 6.57 6.44
CA ILE A 151 11.27 7.29 6.99
C ILE A 151 10.15 7.39 5.95
N GLN A 152 10.47 7.76 4.71
CA GLN A 152 9.49 7.86 3.63
C GLN A 152 8.81 6.52 3.38
N SER A 153 9.58 5.43 3.26
CA SER A 153 9.02 4.10 2.98
C SER A 153 8.11 3.61 4.12
N LEU A 154 8.47 3.90 5.38
CA LEU A 154 7.62 3.62 6.54
C LEU A 154 6.31 4.43 6.49
N MET A 155 6.41 5.73 6.22
CA MET A 155 5.24 6.61 6.13
C MET A 155 4.28 6.13 5.04
N SER A 156 4.79 5.78 3.86
CA SER A 156 3.96 5.28 2.76
C SER A 156 3.28 3.95 3.09
N LEU A 157 3.96 3.04 3.81
CA LEU A 157 3.34 1.80 4.31
C LEU A 157 2.19 2.10 5.29
N PHE A 158 2.37 3.05 6.22
CA PHE A 158 1.31 3.44 7.15
C PHE A 158 0.13 4.09 6.44
N LEU A 159 0.39 4.99 5.50
CA LEU A 159 -0.65 5.66 4.72
C LEU A 159 -1.46 4.70 3.84
N LEU A 160 -0.91 3.55 3.45
CA LEU A 160 -1.66 2.50 2.77
C LEU A 160 -2.42 1.60 3.76
N MET A 161 -1.73 1.05 4.75
CA MET A 161 -2.30 -0.03 5.56
C MET A 161 -3.28 0.47 6.63
N ILE A 162 -3.00 1.58 7.31
CA ILE A 162 -3.85 2.08 8.41
C ILE A 162 -5.26 2.46 7.94
N PRO A 163 -5.46 3.33 6.93
CA PRO A 163 -6.81 3.73 6.53
C PRO A 163 -7.58 2.56 5.90
N SER A 164 -6.88 1.65 5.21
CA SER A 164 -7.49 0.44 4.65
C SER A 164 -7.97 -0.52 5.73
N ALA A 165 -7.16 -0.77 6.76
CA ALA A 165 -7.57 -1.58 7.91
C ALA A 165 -8.76 -0.93 8.64
N GLY A 166 -8.73 0.40 8.81
CA GLY A 166 -9.85 1.15 9.39
C GLY A 166 -11.14 1.06 8.56
N CYS A 167 -11.03 1.07 7.24
CA CYS A 167 -12.16 0.89 6.32
C CYS A 167 -12.75 -0.53 6.43
N ASN A 168 -11.89 -1.56 6.44
CA ASN A 168 -12.31 -2.96 6.61
C ASN A 168 -12.99 -3.19 7.97
N ARG A 169 -12.47 -2.58 9.03
CA ARG A 169 -13.10 -2.63 10.35
C ARG A 169 -14.48 -1.98 10.35
N ALA A 170 -14.64 -0.83 9.70
CA ALA A 170 -15.95 -0.19 9.55
C ALA A 170 -16.92 -1.07 8.75
N LEU A 171 -16.44 -1.73 7.68
CA LEU A 171 -17.24 -2.66 6.90
C LEU A 171 -17.72 -3.85 7.74
N ASN A 172 -16.85 -4.40 8.58
CA ASN A 172 -17.21 -5.50 9.49
C ASN A 172 -18.32 -5.07 10.47
N LEU A 173 -18.24 -3.85 11.02
CA LEU A 173 -19.30 -3.32 11.88
C LEU A 173 -20.63 -3.17 11.12
N ALA A 174 -20.61 -2.64 9.89
CA ALA A 174 -21.80 -2.56 9.04
C ALA A 174 -22.39 -3.94 8.75
N GLN A 175 -21.53 -4.94 8.56
CA GLN A 175 -21.93 -6.33 8.36
C GLN A 175 -22.58 -6.94 9.62
N GLU A 176 -22.03 -6.68 10.80
CA GLU A 176 -22.60 -7.09 12.08
C GLU A 176 -23.97 -6.47 12.32
N THR A 177 -24.14 -5.19 12.01
CA THR A 177 -25.44 -4.51 12.05
C THR A 177 -26.47 -5.27 11.22
N ILE A 178 -26.12 -5.65 10.00
CA ILE A 178 -27.05 -6.33 9.08
C ILE A 178 -27.34 -7.75 9.51
N ASN A 179 -26.33 -8.47 9.99
CA ASN A 179 -26.50 -9.80 10.55
C ASN A 179 -27.38 -9.81 11.80
N SER A 180 -27.48 -8.68 12.50
CA SER A 180 -28.40 -8.54 13.64
C SER A 180 -29.86 -8.32 13.22
N LEU A 181 -30.13 -7.75 12.02
CA LEU A 181 -31.49 -7.42 11.53
C LEU A 181 -32.50 -8.59 11.60
N PRO A 182 -32.16 -9.84 11.24
CA PRO A 182 -33.06 -10.98 11.39
C PRO A 182 -33.53 -11.22 12.82
N GLY A 183 -32.78 -10.80 13.85
CA GLY A 183 -33.20 -10.87 15.24
C GLY A 183 -34.37 -9.94 15.57
N TRP A 184 -34.42 -8.77 14.92
CA TRP A 184 -35.43 -7.73 15.12
C TRP A 184 -36.71 -7.94 14.30
N LEU A 185 -36.63 -8.78 13.26
CA LEU A 185 -37.75 -9.08 12.38
C LEU A 185 -38.77 -10.02 13.06
N PRO A 186 -40.09 -9.74 12.99
CA PRO A 186 -41.11 -10.62 13.56
C PRO A 186 -41.15 -11.99 12.85
N GLN A 187 -41.56 -13.04 13.59
CA GLN A 187 -41.49 -14.46 13.15
C GLN A 187 -42.24 -14.76 11.85
N HIS A 188 -43.23 -13.96 11.45
CA HIS A 188 -43.97 -14.15 10.21
C HIS A 188 -43.15 -13.82 8.94
N ARG A 189 -41.98 -13.18 9.07
CA ARG A 189 -41.09 -12.85 7.92
C ARG A 189 -39.90 -13.82 7.76
N LYS A 190 -40.13 -15.13 7.92
CA LYS A 190 -39.07 -16.16 7.76
C LYS A 190 -38.35 -16.08 6.41
N ALA A 191 -39.07 -15.84 5.31
CA ALA A 191 -38.49 -15.71 3.98
C ALA A 191 -37.51 -14.52 3.89
N LEU A 192 -37.85 -13.37 4.48
CA LEU A 192 -36.99 -12.20 4.52
C LEU A 192 -35.73 -12.44 5.38
N LYS A 193 -35.87 -13.13 6.52
CA LYS A 193 -34.72 -13.52 7.36
C LYS A 193 -33.75 -14.42 6.60
N MET A 194 -34.25 -15.40 5.84
CA MET A 194 -33.43 -16.28 5.00
C MET A 194 -32.77 -15.51 3.86
N TYR A 195 -33.52 -14.61 3.20
CA TYR A 195 -33.01 -13.78 2.12
C TYR A 195 -31.84 -12.88 2.58
N ILE A 196 -31.99 -12.19 3.71
CA ILE A 196 -30.93 -11.35 4.29
C ILE A 196 -29.67 -12.19 4.55
N ARG A 197 -29.84 -13.36 5.19
CA ARG A 197 -28.73 -14.23 5.55
C ARG A 197 -27.99 -14.83 4.34
N GLN A 198 -28.71 -15.10 3.25
CA GLN A 198 -28.12 -15.66 2.02
C GLN A 198 -27.47 -14.59 1.15
N ARG A 199 -28.10 -13.42 0.99
CA ARG A 199 -27.69 -12.43 0.00
C ARG A 199 -26.73 -11.38 0.54
N HIS A 200 -26.88 -10.98 1.81
CA HIS A 200 -26.06 -9.92 2.41
C HIS A 200 -24.89 -10.46 3.24
N SER A 201 -24.61 -11.77 3.19
CA SER A 201 -23.45 -12.37 3.88
C SER A 201 -22.11 -12.13 3.19
N LYS A 202 -22.11 -11.70 1.92
CA LYS A 202 -20.89 -11.45 1.15
C LYS A 202 -20.50 -9.98 1.24
N THR A 203 -19.36 -9.71 1.88
CA THR A 203 -18.68 -8.42 1.84
C THR A 203 -17.42 -8.50 1.00
N PHE A 204 -17.04 -7.37 0.41
CA PHE A 204 -15.82 -7.22 -0.36
C PHE A 204 -14.85 -6.32 0.41
N PRO A 205 -14.04 -6.88 1.33
CA PRO A 205 -13.05 -6.10 2.03
C PRO A 205 -11.96 -5.61 1.07
N LEU A 206 -11.27 -4.54 1.44
CA LEU A 206 -10.05 -4.12 0.77
C LEU A 206 -8.93 -5.14 1.03
N THR A 207 -8.30 -5.56 -0.05
CA THR A 207 -7.26 -6.59 -0.04
C THR A 207 -6.02 -6.12 -0.77
N LEU A 208 -4.88 -6.75 -0.51
CA LEU A 208 -3.69 -6.67 -1.34
C LEU A 208 -3.72 -7.82 -2.35
N TRP A 209 -3.97 -7.49 -3.61
CA TRP A 209 -4.17 -8.42 -4.73
C TRP A 209 -5.09 -9.61 -4.41
N ASN A 210 -6.17 -9.45 -3.64
CA ASN A 210 -6.99 -10.59 -3.19
C ASN A 210 -6.23 -11.72 -2.42
N ILE A 211 -4.94 -11.54 -2.10
CA ILE A 211 -4.12 -12.53 -1.37
C ILE A 211 -4.27 -12.30 0.13
N TYR A 212 -4.21 -11.03 0.54
CA TYR A 212 -4.28 -10.63 1.95
C TYR A 212 -5.37 -9.61 2.18
N VAL A 213 -6.29 -9.90 3.11
CA VAL A 213 -7.19 -8.87 3.65
C VAL A 213 -6.37 -7.91 4.49
N ILE A 214 -6.56 -6.60 4.28
CA ILE A 214 -5.79 -5.60 5.00
C ILE A 214 -6.39 -5.42 6.40
N GLU A 215 -5.72 -5.98 7.40
CA GLU A 215 -6.10 -5.93 8.81
C GLU A 215 -4.97 -5.36 9.68
N GLU A 216 -5.29 -5.00 10.92
CA GLU A 216 -4.30 -4.55 11.92
C GLU A 216 -3.20 -5.60 12.16
N SER A 217 -3.53 -6.89 11.99
CA SER A 217 -2.60 -8.02 12.10
C SER A 217 -1.49 -7.99 11.04
N LEU A 218 -1.80 -7.55 9.82
CA LEU A 218 -0.84 -7.46 8.72
C LEU A 218 0.23 -6.40 8.99
N LEU A 219 -0.16 -5.26 9.58
CA LEU A 219 0.76 -4.23 10.05
C LEU A 219 1.75 -4.78 11.07
N ILE A 220 1.24 -5.51 12.07
CA ILE A 220 2.07 -6.13 13.11
C ILE A 220 3.04 -7.14 12.49
N SER A 221 2.59 -7.95 11.54
CA SER A 221 3.44 -8.90 10.82
C SER A 221 4.55 -8.20 10.02
N ALA A 222 4.24 -7.09 9.34
CA ALA A 222 5.22 -6.30 8.61
C ALA A 222 6.30 -5.72 9.55
N PHE A 223 5.91 -5.20 10.72
CA PHE A 223 6.84 -4.75 11.74
C PHE A 223 7.71 -5.87 12.31
N GLY A 224 7.10 -7.02 12.62
CA GLY A 224 7.83 -8.20 13.10
C GLY A 224 8.88 -8.63 12.10
N THR A 225 8.51 -8.63 10.82
CA THR A 225 9.43 -8.95 9.71
C THR A 225 10.59 -7.95 9.64
N LEU A 226 10.31 -6.64 9.76
CA LEU A 226 11.34 -5.61 9.78
C LEU A 226 12.32 -5.79 10.96
N LEU A 227 11.80 -6.08 12.15
CA LEU A 227 12.61 -6.36 13.34
C LEU A 227 13.49 -7.60 13.15
N THR A 228 12.93 -8.71 12.66
CA THR A 228 13.67 -9.94 12.40
C THR A 228 14.80 -9.71 11.40
N TYR A 229 14.53 -9.00 10.30
CA TYR A 229 15.58 -8.66 9.34
C TYR A 229 16.63 -7.71 9.92
N GLY A 230 16.21 -6.74 10.74
CA GLY A 230 17.14 -5.85 11.46
C GLY A 230 18.11 -6.63 12.36
N PHE A 231 17.60 -7.60 13.13
CA PHE A 231 18.45 -8.49 13.93
C PHE A 231 19.41 -9.30 13.07
N LEU A 232 18.94 -9.92 11.99
CA LEU A 232 19.79 -10.68 11.07
C LEU A 232 20.92 -9.83 10.48
N LEU A 233 20.60 -8.62 10.01
CA LEU A 233 21.60 -7.70 9.46
C LEU A 233 22.62 -7.28 10.52
N GLY A 234 22.18 -6.99 11.74
CA GLY A 234 23.06 -6.67 12.86
C GLY A 234 24.01 -7.82 13.20
N SER A 235 23.50 -9.06 13.26
CA SER A 235 24.32 -10.24 13.50
C SER A 235 25.36 -10.47 12.40
N ILE A 236 25.00 -10.27 11.12
CA ILE A 236 25.94 -10.40 10.00
C ILE A 236 27.04 -9.36 10.07
N LYS A 237 26.71 -8.10 10.43
CA LYS A 237 27.73 -7.06 10.59
C LYS A 237 28.73 -7.41 11.69
N ILE A 238 28.24 -7.82 12.86
CA ILE A 238 29.09 -8.25 13.99
C ILE A 238 29.97 -9.43 13.61
N ALA A 239 29.45 -10.40 12.84
CA ALA A 239 30.23 -11.56 12.42
C ALA A 239 31.33 -11.24 11.37
N LYS A 240 31.30 -10.05 10.77
CA LYS A 240 32.27 -9.61 9.75
C LYS A 240 33.39 -8.74 10.34
N GLU A 241 33.20 -8.20 11.54
CA GLU A 241 34.19 -7.44 12.33
C GLU A 241 35.03 -8.40 13.20
#